data_AF-A0A3S0NLJ8-F1
#
_entry.id   AF-A0A3S0NLJ8-F1
#
_cell.length_a   1.000
_cell.length_b   1.000
_cell.length_c   1.000
_cell.angle_alpha   90.00
_cell.angle_beta   90.00
_cell.angle_gamma   90.00
#
_symmetry.space_group_name_H-M   'P 1'
#
loop_
_entity.id
_entity.type
_entity.pdbx_description
1 polymer ?
#
loop_
_entity_poly.entity_id
_entity_poly.type
_entity_poly.pdbx_seq_one_letter_code
_entity_poly.pdbx_strand_id
1 'polypeptide(L)'
;MRAASRCAGGRQTHQRNHQQRNRVDDNRSVLLISRIQQNRYNASSRLLSMFMQRLIDRNPDLLKAAVDLHQSGRIPANTFLIDLDTIAENARILSATAERLGLKTYIMTKQFARNPFVSKVAQAAGLGGVVAVDINCALMARRYGIPVGHMGHLNQIPRGQIATAVFMRPEVMTVYNVEHAEWIDEAAANEGIVQDVLIRVSAPGDIFFDGQEGGFDESEVAQAAGAIGKLRNVRLVGVTAFPCIRYNPNRGDKAEPTPNLQTILRAADTLRGMGVDVRQVNTPGNTAADTMPVLASLGATHVEPGNGISGTTPNHAYRADLPERPAYVYVSEISHHVGTRAYAYGGGVYHDMHMPGSPGALVGATWEEARANGVEYRHDIKQVIDYHAVLEPGANCRPGDTALLGYRTQMQMTRSYIACVSGLSKGSARLHTIFDWACTPLDASLEPVAPAMVRAEVDEIGAA
;
A
#
# COMPACT_ATOMS: atom_id res chain seq x y z
N MET A 1 -56.08 74.82 -49.08
CA MET A 1 -57.08 73.76 -49.29
C MET A 1 -56.73 72.56 -48.42
N ARG A 2 -57.76 71.81 -48.01
CA ARG A 2 -57.84 70.87 -46.89
C ARG A 2 -57.17 69.49 -47.12
N ALA A 3 -56.92 68.84 -45.96
CA ALA A 3 -57.20 67.44 -45.60
C ALA A 3 -56.14 66.31 -45.82
N ALA A 4 -55.52 65.95 -44.69
CA ALA A 4 -55.57 64.66 -43.97
C ALA A 4 -54.94 63.37 -44.54
N SER A 5 -54.04 62.74 -43.77
CA SER A 5 -54.30 61.50 -42.98
C SER A 5 -53.08 60.57 -42.78
N ARG A 6 -52.87 60.17 -41.52
CA ARG A 6 -52.37 58.88 -40.95
C ARG A 6 -50.93 58.66 -40.44
N CYS A 7 -50.94 58.05 -39.25
CA CYS A 7 -49.95 57.52 -38.32
C CYS A 7 -48.78 56.68 -38.88
N ALA A 8 -47.64 56.70 -38.16
CA ALA A 8 -47.02 55.50 -37.57
C ALA A 8 -45.88 55.90 -36.60
N GLY A 9 -45.96 55.45 -35.35
CA GLY A 9 -44.93 55.61 -34.33
C GLY A 9 -44.32 54.27 -33.91
N GLY A 10 -43.02 54.31 -33.58
CA GLY A 10 -42.33 53.49 -32.58
C GLY A 10 -42.14 51.99 -32.88
N ARG A 11 -40.90 51.57 -33.16
CA ARG A 11 -40.39 50.20 -32.92
C ARG A 11 -38.86 50.12 -33.11
N GLN A 12 -38.07 50.46 -32.08
CA GLN A 12 -36.65 50.07 -31.98
C GLN A 12 -36.20 50.04 -30.50
N THR A 13 -36.76 49.14 -29.69
CA THR A 13 -36.25 48.92 -28.30
C THR A 13 -36.46 47.50 -27.74
N HIS A 14 -36.98 46.53 -28.50
CA HIS A 14 -37.33 45.20 -27.95
C HIS A 14 -36.36 44.05 -28.23
N GLN A 15 -35.34 44.20 -29.10
CA GLN A 15 -34.44 43.08 -29.43
C GLN A 15 -33.15 42.99 -28.58
N ARG A 16 -32.70 44.07 -27.93
CA ARG A 16 -31.50 44.01 -27.06
C ARG A 16 -31.74 43.40 -25.68
N ASN A 17 -32.98 43.46 -25.16
CA ASN A 17 -33.30 42.92 -23.84
C ASN A 17 -33.46 41.38 -23.81
N HIS A 18 -33.74 40.72 -24.95
CA HIS A 18 -33.88 39.26 -24.99
C HIS A 18 -32.53 38.52 -25.01
N GLN A 19 -31.54 39.04 -25.75
CA GLN A 19 -30.18 38.46 -25.74
C GLN A 19 -29.45 38.67 -24.41
N GLN A 20 -29.72 39.76 -23.70
CA GLN A 20 -29.12 40.04 -22.39
C GLN A 20 -29.77 39.20 -21.27
N ARG A 21 -31.08 38.93 -21.34
CA ARG A 21 -31.76 38.01 -20.39
C ARG A 21 -31.30 36.57 -20.57
N ASN A 22 -31.20 36.07 -21.81
CA ASN A 22 -30.74 34.70 -22.06
C ASN A 22 -29.30 34.46 -21.58
N ARG A 23 -28.38 35.43 -21.72
CA ARG A 23 -27.00 35.31 -21.18
C ARG A 23 -26.93 35.34 -19.66
N VAL A 24 -27.84 36.05 -18.99
CA VAL A 24 -27.90 36.11 -17.52
C VAL A 24 -28.51 34.82 -16.95
N ASP A 25 -29.50 34.25 -17.63
CA ASP A 25 -30.12 32.97 -17.24
C ASP A 25 -29.20 31.78 -17.52
N ASP A 26 -28.42 31.78 -18.62
CA ASP A 26 -27.35 30.79 -18.87
C ASP A 26 -26.22 30.88 -17.83
N ASN A 27 -25.75 32.10 -17.50
CA ASN A 27 -24.73 32.24 -16.46
C ASN A 27 -25.25 31.83 -15.06
N ARG A 28 -26.52 32.10 -14.75
CA ARG A 28 -27.14 31.66 -13.49
C ARG A 28 -27.34 30.16 -13.43
N SER A 29 -27.71 29.52 -14.54
CA SER A 29 -27.86 28.06 -14.60
C SER A 29 -26.51 27.36 -14.56
N VAL A 30 -25.47 27.88 -15.21
CA VAL A 30 -24.08 27.37 -15.08
C VAL A 30 -23.55 27.53 -13.65
N LEU A 31 -23.76 28.70 -13.01
CA LEU A 31 -23.39 28.92 -11.61
C LEU A 31 -24.19 28.04 -10.63
N LEU A 32 -25.46 27.77 -10.92
CA LEU A 32 -26.32 26.90 -10.11
C LEU A 32 -25.91 25.44 -10.27
N ILE A 33 -25.61 24.97 -11.48
CA ILE A 33 -25.08 23.63 -11.76
C ILE A 33 -23.73 23.45 -11.08
N SER A 34 -22.83 24.44 -11.19
CA SER A 34 -21.54 24.46 -10.50
C SER A 34 -21.70 24.39 -8.98
N ARG A 35 -22.63 25.17 -8.38
CA ARG A 35 -22.93 25.10 -6.95
C ARG A 35 -23.57 23.79 -6.52
N ILE A 36 -24.43 23.19 -7.36
CA ILE A 36 -25.04 21.88 -7.08
C ILE A 36 -23.98 20.77 -7.16
N GLN A 37 -23.11 20.79 -8.16
CA GLN A 37 -21.98 19.86 -8.28
C GLN A 37 -21.01 20.01 -7.11
N GLN A 38 -20.70 21.25 -6.71
CA GLN A 38 -19.82 21.52 -5.57
C GLN A 38 -20.47 21.14 -4.23
N ASN A 39 -21.78 21.31 -4.08
CA ASN A 39 -22.52 20.82 -2.91
C ASN A 39 -22.63 19.28 -2.88
N ARG A 40 -22.79 18.61 -4.03
CA ARG A 40 -22.75 17.14 -4.12
C ARG A 40 -21.35 16.58 -3.85
N TYR A 41 -20.31 17.27 -4.30
CA TYR A 41 -18.92 16.96 -3.97
C TYR A 41 -18.66 17.11 -2.47
N ASN A 42 -19.08 18.22 -1.86
CA ASN A 42 -18.94 18.48 -0.42
C ASN A 42 -19.76 17.53 0.47
N ALA A 43 -20.88 17.00 -0.05
CA ALA A 43 -21.66 15.96 0.62
C ALA A 43 -20.99 14.58 0.49
N SER A 44 -20.45 14.26 -0.69
CA SER A 44 -19.69 13.02 -0.95
C SER A 44 -18.40 12.97 -0.13
N SER A 45 -17.69 14.09 0.04
CA SER A 45 -16.45 14.16 0.82
C SER A 45 -16.63 13.90 2.32
N ARG A 46 -17.87 13.93 2.85
CA ARG A 46 -18.17 13.58 4.25
C ARG A 46 -18.37 12.08 4.47
N LEU A 47 -18.52 11.29 3.40
CA LEU A 47 -18.83 9.85 3.44
C LEU A 47 -17.64 8.94 3.10
N LEU A 48 -16.55 9.49 2.56
CA LEU A 48 -15.41 8.74 2.04
C LEU A 48 -14.33 8.55 3.12
N SER A 49 -13.57 7.43 3.05
CA SER A 49 -12.38 7.27 3.89
C SER A 49 -11.46 8.46 3.68
N MET A 50 -10.67 8.67 4.71
CA MET A 50 -9.53 9.56 4.65
C MET A 50 -8.53 9.13 3.56
N PHE A 51 -8.36 7.83 3.26
CA PHE A 51 -7.54 7.38 2.13
C PHE A 51 -8.14 7.68 0.76
N MET A 52 -9.44 7.47 0.58
CA MET A 52 -10.10 7.80 -0.68
C MET A 52 -10.05 9.30 -0.94
N GLN A 53 -10.26 10.13 0.08
CA GLN A 53 -10.09 11.57 -0.05
C GLN A 53 -8.65 11.94 -0.43
N ARG A 54 -7.64 11.29 0.15
CA ARG A 54 -6.23 11.49 -0.23
C ARG A 54 -5.94 11.09 -1.66
N LEU A 55 -6.55 10.02 -2.17
CA LEU A 55 -6.44 9.64 -3.58
C LEU A 55 -7.07 10.71 -4.49
N ILE A 56 -8.27 11.19 -4.16
CA ILE A 56 -8.94 12.26 -4.93
C ILE A 56 -8.07 13.52 -4.98
N ASP A 57 -7.48 13.90 -3.83
CA ASP A 57 -6.73 15.15 -3.71
C ASP A 57 -5.32 15.05 -4.32
N ARG A 58 -4.65 13.89 -4.18
CA ARG A 58 -3.21 13.74 -4.46
C ARG A 58 -2.88 12.78 -5.60
N ASN A 59 -3.81 11.96 -6.07
CA ASN A 59 -3.62 11.07 -7.21
C ASN A 59 -4.92 10.83 -8.01
N PRO A 60 -5.59 11.89 -8.51
CA PRO A 60 -6.83 11.74 -9.27
C PRO A 60 -6.64 11.04 -10.61
N ASP A 61 -5.44 11.11 -11.20
CA ASP A 61 -5.14 10.46 -12.49
C ASP A 61 -5.15 8.93 -12.37
N LEU A 62 -4.73 8.38 -11.23
CA LEU A 62 -4.90 6.96 -10.92
C LEU A 62 -6.38 6.57 -10.86
N LEU A 63 -7.22 7.38 -10.22
CA LEU A 63 -8.66 7.10 -10.13
C LEU A 63 -9.32 7.15 -11.51
N LYS A 64 -8.95 8.12 -12.34
CA LYS A 64 -9.40 8.19 -13.73
C LYS A 64 -8.96 6.97 -14.54
N ALA A 65 -7.68 6.61 -14.47
CA ALA A 65 -7.15 5.44 -15.16
C ALA A 65 -7.83 4.15 -14.70
N ALA A 66 -8.17 4.03 -13.42
CA ALA A 66 -8.90 2.89 -12.88
C ALA A 66 -10.29 2.72 -13.53
N VAL A 67 -11.07 3.79 -13.64
CA VAL A 67 -12.38 3.75 -14.33
C VAL A 67 -12.19 3.42 -15.81
N ASP A 68 -11.27 4.09 -16.49
CA ASP A 68 -11.05 3.92 -17.94
C ASP A 68 -10.61 2.49 -18.27
N LEU A 69 -9.67 1.92 -17.50
CA LEU A 69 -9.18 0.56 -17.71
C LEU A 69 -10.24 -0.50 -17.41
N HIS A 70 -11.07 -0.29 -16.38
CA HIS A 70 -12.14 -1.22 -16.04
C HIS A 70 -13.26 -1.19 -17.08
N GLN A 71 -13.75 0.01 -17.43
CA GLN A 71 -14.86 0.18 -18.38
C GLN A 71 -14.48 -0.20 -19.81
N SER A 72 -13.18 -0.17 -20.16
CA SER A 72 -12.67 -0.71 -21.42
C SER A 72 -12.39 -2.22 -21.40
N GLY A 73 -12.62 -2.90 -20.27
CA GLY A 73 -12.41 -4.35 -20.11
C GLY A 73 -10.93 -4.76 -20.03
N ARG A 74 -10.01 -3.82 -19.82
CA ARG A 74 -8.56 -4.08 -19.78
C ARG A 74 -8.07 -4.55 -18.41
N ILE A 75 -8.83 -4.25 -17.35
CA ILE A 75 -8.66 -4.87 -16.03
C ILE A 75 -10.01 -5.41 -15.58
N PRO A 76 -10.05 -6.60 -14.95
CA PRO A 76 -11.29 -7.13 -14.39
C PRO A 76 -11.66 -6.39 -13.08
N ALA A 77 -12.90 -6.57 -12.62
CA ALA A 77 -13.26 -6.28 -11.24
C ALA A 77 -12.40 -7.11 -10.26
N ASN A 78 -12.37 -6.71 -8.98
CA ASN A 78 -11.51 -7.30 -7.95
C ASN A 78 -10.01 -7.14 -8.29
N THR A 79 -9.62 -5.91 -8.64
CA THR A 79 -8.24 -5.55 -9.01
C THR A 79 -7.72 -4.43 -8.10
N PHE A 80 -6.52 -4.58 -7.54
CA PHE A 80 -5.75 -3.43 -7.06
C PHE A 80 -4.95 -2.85 -8.22
N LEU A 81 -5.27 -1.61 -8.61
CA LEU A 81 -4.49 -0.87 -9.60
C LEU A 81 -3.44 -0.02 -8.88
N ILE A 82 -2.17 -0.20 -9.23
CA ILE A 82 -1.02 0.47 -8.62
C ILE A 82 -0.35 1.40 -9.63
N ASP A 83 -0.14 2.65 -9.24
CA ASP A 83 0.59 3.67 -10.00
C ASP A 83 2.10 3.58 -9.74
N LEU A 84 2.85 3.06 -10.73
CA LEU A 84 4.30 2.88 -10.63
C LEU A 84 5.07 4.21 -10.65
N ASP A 85 4.54 5.28 -11.25
CA ASP A 85 5.20 6.60 -11.23
C ASP A 85 5.22 7.13 -9.79
N THR A 86 4.10 6.99 -9.09
CA THR A 86 3.98 7.38 -7.67
C THR A 86 4.78 6.47 -6.75
N ILE A 87 4.83 5.15 -7.02
CA ILE A 87 5.74 4.23 -6.28
C ILE A 87 7.19 4.69 -6.41
N ALA A 88 7.64 5.04 -7.63
CA ALA A 88 9.00 5.50 -7.86
C ALA A 88 9.29 6.82 -7.11
N GLU A 89 8.34 7.77 -7.09
CA GLU A 89 8.45 9.02 -6.35
C GLU A 89 8.58 8.77 -4.83
N ASN A 90 7.67 7.98 -4.27
CA ASN A 90 7.68 7.63 -2.85
C ASN A 90 8.97 6.90 -2.45
N ALA A 91 9.42 5.94 -3.27
CA ALA A 91 10.64 5.20 -3.02
C ALA A 91 11.88 6.11 -3.03
N ARG A 92 11.96 7.09 -3.95
CA ARG A 92 13.04 8.10 -3.95
C ARG A 92 13.04 8.95 -2.69
N ILE A 93 11.86 9.37 -2.22
CA ILE A 93 11.72 10.13 -0.97
C ILE A 93 12.21 9.31 0.22
N LEU A 94 11.81 8.04 0.31
CA LEU A 94 12.20 7.13 1.37
C LEU A 94 13.71 6.83 1.33
N SER A 95 14.26 6.57 0.14
CA SER A 95 15.69 6.31 -0.06
C SER A 95 16.53 7.52 0.35
N ALA A 96 16.22 8.72 -0.16
CA ALA A 96 16.93 9.94 0.20
C ALA A 96 16.83 10.27 1.70
N THR A 97 15.68 9.97 2.31
CA THR A 97 15.49 10.15 3.76
C THR A 97 16.36 9.16 4.55
N ALA A 98 16.38 7.88 4.15
CA ALA A 98 17.18 6.85 4.79
C ALA A 98 18.69 7.16 4.66
N GLU A 99 19.15 7.53 3.46
CA GLU A 99 20.54 7.89 3.20
C GLU A 99 21.01 9.05 4.10
N ARG A 100 20.23 10.14 4.16
CA ARG A 100 20.53 11.30 5.01
C ARG A 100 20.62 10.93 6.50
N LEU A 101 19.90 9.90 6.92
CA LEU A 101 19.85 9.43 8.30
C LEU A 101 20.82 8.27 8.58
N GLY A 102 21.59 7.80 7.59
CA GLY A 102 22.47 6.64 7.73
C GLY A 102 21.72 5.31 7.93
N LEU A 103 20.48 5.22 7.46
CA LEU A 103 19.66 4.01 7.55
C LEU A 103 19.76 3.18 6.27
N LYS A 104 19.80 1.85 6.44
CA LYS A 104 19.53 0.90 5.37
C LYS A 104 18.05 0.54 5.31
N THR A 105 17.57 0.17 4.13
CA THR A 105 16.14 -0.15 3.93
C THR A 105 15.97 -1.56 3.38
N TYR A 106 14.98 -2.30 3.88
CA TYR A 106 14.44 -3.47 3.20
C TYR A 106 13.01 -3.22 2.74
N ILE A 107 12.71 -3.58 1.49
CA ILE A 107 11.38 -3.37 0.91
C ILE A 107 10.43 -4.43 1.48
N MET A 108 9.51 -4.05 2.36
CA MET A 108 8.43 -4.94 2.78
C MET A 108 7.42 -5.04 1.64
N THR A 109 7.03 -6.25 1.22
CA THR A 109 6.26 -6.41 -0.02
C THR A 109 4.82 -6.92 0.15
N LYS A 110 4.45 -7.33 1.36
CA LYS A 110 3.14 -7.95 1.65
C LYS A 110 1.93 -7.08 1.28
N GLN A 111 2.04 -5.77 1.48
CA GLN A 111 0.94 -4.84 1.27
C GLN A 111 0.60 -4.63 -0.21
N PHE A 112 1.52 -4.94 -1.13
CA PHE A 112 1.29 -4.94 -2.58
C PHE A 112 1.41 -6.35 -3.17
N ALA A 113 1.03 -7.36 -2.37
CA ALA A 113 0.97 -8.77 -2.76
C ALA A 113 2.25 -9.31 -3.40
N ARG A 114 3.43 -8.84 -2.95
CA ARG A 114 4.74 -9.24 -3.48
C ARG A 114 4.97 -8.91 -4.96
N ASN A 115 4.23 -7.94 -5.51
CA ASN A 115 4.30 -7.60 -6.92
C ASN A 115 5.74 -7.26 -7.39
N PRO A 116 6.22 -7.89 -8.47
CA PRO A 116 7.60 -7.73 -8.91
C PRO A 116 7.90 -6.35 -9.53
N PHE A 117 6.92 -5.72 -10.20
CA PHE A 117 7.11 -4.38 -10.75
C PHE A 117 7.31 -3.35 -9.64
N VAL A 118 6.45 -3.38 -8.61
CA VAL A 118 6.58 -2.48 -7.45
C VAL A 118 7.94 -2.64 -6.77
N SER A 119 8.39 -3.89 -6.59
CA SER A 119 9.67 -4.19 -5.96
C SER A 119 10.85 -3.68 -6.79
N LYS A 120 10.85 -3.92 -8.11
CA LYS A 120 11.93 -3.46 -9.02
C LYS A 120 11.98 -1.94 -9.14
N VAL A 121 10.83 -1.28 -9.25
CA VAL A 121 10.74 0.19 -9.26
C VAL A 121 11.27 0.78 -7.95
N ALA A 122 10.89 0.20 -6.81
CA ALA A 122 11.39 0.62 -5.50
C ALA A 122 12.93 0.43 -5.38
N GLN A 123 13.48 -0.67 -5.91
CA GLN A 123 14.93 -0.90 -5.94
C GLN A 123 15.66 0.09 -6.86
N ALA A 124 15.12 0.34 -8.05
CA ALA A 124 15.66 1.32 -8.99
C ALA A 124 15.69 2.73 -8.40
N ALA A 125 14.72 3.04 -7.55
CA ALA A 125 14.61 4.29 -6.81
C ALA A 125 15.53 4.38 -5.56
N GLY A 126 16.38 3.37 -5.32
CA GLY A 126 17.41 3.39 -4.28
C GLY A 126 17.02 2.72 -2.96
N LEU A 127 15.95 1.93 -2.91
CA LEU A 127 15.67 1.05 -1.77
C LEU A 127 16.42 -0.29 -1.91
N GLY A 128 16.64 -0.98 -0.79
CA GLY A 128 17.46 -2.20 -0.73
C GLY A 128 16.77 -3.49 -1.18
N GLY A 129 17.28 -4.63 -0.72
CA GLY A 129 16.65 -5.95 -0.93
C GLY A 129 15.24 -6.02 -0.33
N VAL A 130 14.45 -7.02 -0.72
CA VAL A 130 13.13 -7.22 -0.11
C VAL A 130 13.26 -7.85 1.28
N VAL A 131 12.40 -7.46 2.22
CA VAL A 131 12.13 -8.26 3.42
C VAL A 131 10.92 -9.14 3.17
N ALA A 132 11.13 -10.45 3.28
CA ALA A 132 10.10 -11.47 3.09
C ALA A 132 9.44 -11.79 4.44
N VAL A 133 8.16 -11.41 4.60
CA VAL A 133 7.42 -11.65 5.85
C VAL A 133 7.26 -13.14 6.16
N ASP A 134 7.24 -13.98 5.12
CA ASP A 134 7.20 -15.43 5.17
C ASP A 134 8.04 -16.04 4.02
N ILE A 135 8.22 -17.36 4.02
CA ILE A 135 8.96 -18.07 2.97
C ILE A 135 8.31 -17.94 1.58
N ASN A 136 6.99 -17.81 1.50
CA ASN A 136 6.29 -17.68 0.22
C ASN A 136 6.62 -16.34 -0.44
N CYS A 137 6.74 -15.25 0.32
CA CYS A 137 7.28 -13.98 -0.16
C CYS A 137 8.65 -14.16 -0.83
N ALA A 138 9.57 -14.86 -0.16
CA ALA A 138 10.94 -15.06 -0.67
C ALA A 138 10.95 -15.90 -1.95
N LEU A 139 10.15 -16.97 -2.00
CA LEU A 139 10.00 -17.79 -3.20
C LEU A 139 9.42 -17.00 -4.37
N MET A 140 8.45 -16.12 -4.13
CA MET A 140 7.89 -15.24 -5.16
C MET A 140 8.91 -14.21 -5.65
N ALA A 141 9.67 -13.58 -4.75
CA ALA A 141 10.77 -12.68 -5.13
C ALA A 141 11.81 -13.37 -6.02
N ARG A 142 12.20 -14.61 -5.66
CA ARG A 142 13.13 -15.44 -6.43
C ARG A 142 12.65 -15.70 -7.86
N ARG A 143 11.35 -15.93 -8.09
CA ARG A 143 10.79 -16.16 -9.45
C ARG A 143 11.19 -15.04 -10.42
N TYR A 144 11.24 -13.81 -9.93
CA TYR A 144 11.53 -12.61 -10.72
C TYR A 144 12.95 -12.05 -10.51
N GLY A 145 13.84 -12.82 -9.89
CA GLY A 145 15.23 -12.40 -9.68
C GLY A 145 15.35 -11.16 -8.79
N ILE A 146 14.45 -11.01 -7.82
CA ILE A 146 14.48 -9.93 -6.85
C ILE A 146 15.25 -10.43 -5.61
N PRO A 147 16.34 -9.75 -5.19
CA PRO A 147 17.14 -10.18 -4.06
C PRO A 147 16.39 -10.01 -2.75
N VAL A 148 16.47 -11.03 -1.89
CA VAL A 148 15.93 -11.02 -0.53
C VAL A 148 17.02 -10.49 0.39
N GLY A 149 16.78 -9.36 1.06
CA GLY A 149 17.69 -8.82 2.07
C GLY A 149 17.44 -9.46 3.44
N HIS A 150 16.18 -9.63 3.83
CA HIS A 150 15.82 -10.14 5.16
C HIS A 150 14.65 -11.13 5.09
N MET A 151 14.69 -12.18 5.92
CA MET A 151 13.58 -13.11 6.13
C MET A 151 13.59 -13.71 7.54
N GLY A 152 12.52 -14.42 7.93
CA GLY A 152 12.35 -14.96 9.29
C GLY A 152 11.57 -14.02 10.23
N HIS A 153 11.15 -12.86 9.75
CA HIS A 153 10.39 -11.86 10.49
C HIS A 153 9.29 -11.29 9.58
N LEU A 154 8.00 -11.46 9.87
CA LEU A 154 7.39 -11.93 11.14
C LEU A 154 7.22 -13.45 11.25
N ASN A 155 7.32 -14.22 10.17
CA ASN A 155 7.18 -15.67 10.23
C ASN A 155 8.56 -16.33 10.23
N GLN A 156 8.76 -17.26 11.16
CA GLN A 156 9.90 -18.17 11.12
C GLN A 156 9.82 -19.10 9.90
N ILE A 157 10.98 -19.57 9.44
CA ILE A 157 11.08 -20.44 8.27
C ILE A 157 10.88 -21.89 8.73
N PRO A 158 9.93 -22.63 8.15
CA PRO A 158 9.74 -24.04 8.49
C PRO A 158 11.01 -24.84 8.26
N ARG A 159 11.33 -25.78 9.16
CA ARG A 159 12.55 -26.62 9.11
C ARG A 159 12.83 -27.19 7.71
N GLY A 160 11.82 -27.76 7.06
CA GLY A 160 11.95 -28.36 5.73
C GLY A 160 12.25 -27.38 4.58
N GLN A 161 12.19 -26.08 4.84
CA GLN A 161 12.46 -25.02 3.86
C GLN A 161 13.72 -24.21 4.19
N ILE A 162 14.42 -24.51 5.28
CA ILE A 162 15.64 -23.80 5.70
C ILE A 162 16.73 -23.89 4.61
N ALA A 163 16.98 -25.08 4.05
CA ALA A 163 17.95 -25.22 2.96
C ALA A 163 17.61 -24.34 1.74
N THR A 164 16.33 -24.25 1.38
CA THR A 164 15.88 -23.36 0.29
C THR A 164 16.08 -21.88 0.66
N ALA A 165 15.83 -21.51 1.92
CA ALA A 165 16.02 -20.14 2.40
C ALA A 165 17.50 -19.72 2.37
N VAL A 166 18.39 -20.57 2.90
CA VAL A 166 19.85 -20.33 2.90
C VAL A 166 20.40 -20.29 1.48
N PHE A 167 19.92 -21.15 0.58
CA PHE A 167 20.30 -21.15 -0.83
C PHE A 167 19.98 -19.81 -1.54
N MET A 168 18.93 -19.10 -1.11
CA MET A 168 18.61 -17.76 -1.63
C MET A 168 19.58 -16.67 -1.17
N ARG A 169 20.46 -16.98 -0.20
CA ARG A 169 21.52 -16.09 0.33
C ARG A 169 20.98 -14.73 0.79
N PRO A 170 20.03 -14.68 1.72
CA PRO A 170 19.58 -13.42 2.30
C PRO A 170 20.73 -12.73 3.04
N GLU A 171 20.72 -11.39 3.10
CA GLU A 171 21.70 -10.64 3.90
C GLU A 171 21.60 -11.05 5.37
N VAL A 172 20.38 -11.18 5.90
CA VAL A 172 20.14 -11.64 7.28
C VAL A 172 18.91 -12.54 7.40
N MET A 173 18.95 -13.47 8.37
CA MET A 173 17.79 -14.29 8.78
C MET A 173 17.48 -14.04 10.26
N THR A 174 16.23 -13.71 10.60
CA THR A 174 15.82 -13.60 12.01
C THR A 174 15.45 -14.97 12.58
N VAL A 175 15.90 -15.26 13.80
CA VAL A 175 15.54 -16.46 14.58
C VAL A 175 14.84 -16.11 15.88
N TYR A 176 13.88 -16.95 16.29
CA TYR A 176 13.11 -16.76 17.54
C TYR A 176 13.54 -17.72 18.65
N ASN A 177 14.34 -18.73 18.31
CA ASN A 177 14.87 -19.73 19.22
C ASN A 177 16.19 -20.28 18.67
N VAL A 178 16.92 -21.03 19.49
CA VAL A 178 18.25 -21.56 19.15
C VAL A 178 18.13 -22.66 18.10
N GLU A 179 17.06 -23.45 18.11
CA GLU A 179 16.84 -24.55 17.17
C GLU A 179 16.78 -24.06 15.72
N HIS A 180 16.17 -22.90 15.45
CA HIS A 180 16.20 -22.31 14.11
C HIS A 180 17.60 -21.87 13.71
N ALA A 181 18.41 -21.35 14.64
CA ALA A 181 19.80 -21.02 14.37
C ALA A 181 20.63 -22.27 14.04
N GLU A 182 20.39 -23.38 14.75
CA GLU A 182 21.04 -24.68 14.48
C GLU A 182 20.66 -25.23 13.10
N TRP A 183 19.39 -25.15 12.70
CA TRP A 183 18.97 -25.57 11.36
C TRP A 183 19.61 -24.72 10.26
N ILE A 184 19.72 -23.40 10.49
CA ILE A 184 20.40 -22.49 9.56
C ILE A 184 21.90 -22.82 9.51
N ASP A 185 22.53 -23.12 10.64
CA ASP A 185 23.94 -23.52 10.71
C ASP A 185 24.22 -24.76 9.87
N GLU A 186 23.40 -25.81 10.01
CA GLU A 186 23.52 -27.04 9.22
C GLU A 186 23.36 -26.76 7.71
N ALA A 187 22.34 -25.98 7.33
CA ALA A 187 22.11 -25.64 5.93
C ALA A 187 23.23 -24.73 5.35
N ALA A 188 23.72 -23.78 6.13
CA ALA A 188 24.82 -22.89 5.75
C ALA A 188 26.13 -23.67 5.57
N ALA A 189 26.38 -24.69 6.41
CA ALA A 189 27.50 -25.61 6.24
C ALA A 189 27.45 -26.34 4.89
N ASN A 190 26.27 -26.84 4.51
CA ASN A 190 26.07 -27.55 3.23
C ASN A 190 26.25 -26.63 2.01
N GLU A 191 25.93 -25.35 2.14
CA GLU A 191 26.12 -24.33 1.10
C GLU A 191 27.52 -23.68 1.11
N GLY A 192 28.36 -24.03 2.09
CA GLY A 192 29.70 -23.48 2.26
C GLY A 192 29.71 -21.99 2.57
N ILE A 193 28.72 -21.49 3.33
CA ILE A 193 28.59 -20.08 3.71
C ILE A 193 28.50 -19.88 5.21
N VAL A 194 28.71 -18.65 5.66
CA VAL A 194 28.33 -18.20 7.01
C VAL A 194 27.14 -17.26 6.87
N GLN A 195 25.99 -17.65 7.41
CA GLN A 195 24.76 -16.85 7.34
C GLN A 195 24.68 -15.87 8.52
N ASP A 196 24.49 -14.60 8.24
CA ASP A 196 24.22 -13.61 9.27
C ASP A 196 22.78 -13.77 9.80
N VAL A 197 22.63 -13.69 11.12
CA VAL A 197 21.34 -13.83 11.80
C VAL A 197 21.05 -12.67 12.75
N LEU A 198 19.77 -12.38 12.93
CA LEU A 198 19.25 -11.51 13.99
C LEU A 198 18.46 -12.34 14.99
N ILE A 199 18.40 -11.89 16.24
CA ILE A 199 17.42 -12.40 17.20
C ILE A 199 16.19 -11.49 17.26
N ARG A 200 14.99 -12.08 17.32
CA ARG A 200 13.81 -11.32 17.75
C ARG A 200 13.75 -11.30 19.28
N VAL A 201 13.44 -10.14 19.85
CA VAL A 201 13.34 -9.98 21.31
C VAL A 201 11.98 -9.47 21.76
N SER A 202 11.65 -9.74 23.01
CA SER A 202 10.44 -9.27 23.68
C SER A 202 10.69 -9.01 25.17
N ALA A 203 9.95 -8.09 25.77
CA ALA A 203 9.94 -7.87 27.21
C ALA A 203 8.52 -7.58 27.72
N PRO A 204 8.24 -7.73 29.03
CA PRO A 204 6.98 -7.29 29.62
C PRO A 204 6.67 -5.82 29.29
N GLY A 205 5.47 -5.56 28.76
CA GLY A 205 5.03 -4.22 28.34
C GLY A 205 5.24 -3.91 26.85
N ASP A 206 5.95 -4.77 26.11
CA ASP A 206 5.98 -4.72 24.66
C ASP A 206 4.59 -4.96 24.06
N ILE A 207 4.35 -4.34 22.90
CA ILE A 207 3.09 -4.40 22.18
C ILE A 207 3.17 -5.52 21.15
N PHE A 208 2.22 -6.44 21.19
CA PHE A 208 2.04 -7.47 20.16
C PHE A 208 0.63 -7.41 19.62
N PHE A 209 0.48 -7.78 18.35
CA PHE A 209 -0.81 -8.22 17.83
C PHE A 209 -0.94 -9.70 18.17
N ASP A 210 -2.12 -10.11 18.64
CA ASP A 210 -2.38 -11.51 18.99
C ASP A 210 -1.98 -12.45 17.85
N GLY A 211 -1.18 -13.46 18.17
CA GLY A 211 -0.64 -14.43 17.22
C GLY A 211 0.63 -13.98 16.48
N GLN A 212 1.19 -12.81 16.82
CA GLN A 212 2.47 -12.33 16.31
C GLN A 212 3.57 -12.29 17.38
N GLU A 213 3.32 -12.86 18.56
CA GLU A 213 4.29 -13.03 19.64
C GLU A 213 5.43 -13.97 19.22
N GLY A 214 6.58 -13.85 19.89
CA GLY A 214 7.72 -14.73 19.70
C GLY A 214 9.05 -13.98 19.70
N GLY A 215 10.13 -14.75 19.80
CA GLY A 215 11.46 -14.26 20.09
C GLY A 215 11.92 -14.68 21.47
N PHE A 216 13.12 -14.24 21.84
CA PHE A 216 13.71 -14.45 23.15
C PHE A 216 13.18 -13.41 24.13
N ASP A 217 12.91 -13.80 25.36
CA ASP A 217 12.70 -12.82 26.42
C ASP A 217 13.99 -12.00 26.59
N GLU A 218 13.87 -10.72 26.92
CA GLU A 218 15.02 -9.82 27.12
C GLU A 218 16.02 -10.40 28.13
N SER A 219 15.54 -11.10 29.17
CA SER A 219 16.39 -11.76 30.16
C SER A 219 17.18 -12.96 29.62
N GLU A 220 16.77 -13.52 28.48
CA GLU A 220 17.38 -14.70 27.84
C GLU A 220 18.39 -14.33 26.75
N VAL A 221 18.49 -13.05 26.37
CA VAL A 221 19.35 -12.58 25.26
C VAL A 221 20.80 -13.05 25.41
N ALA A 222 21.36 -12.94 26.63
CA ALA A 222 22.74 -13.35 26.87
C ALA A 222 22.94 -14.87 26.71
N GLN A 223 21.98 -15.67 27.17
CA GLN A 223 22.02 -17.12 27.02
C GLN A 223 21.90 -17.52 25.55
N ALA A 224 20.95 -16.92 24.82
CA ALA A 224 20.74 -17.16 23.40
C ALA A 224 21.97 -16.80 22.58
N ALA A 225 22.56 -15.63 22.82
CA ALA A 225 23.79 -15.19 22.17
C ALA A 225 24.96 -16.14 22.43
N GLY A 226 25.12 -16.63 23.67
CA GLY A 226 26.13 -17.61 24.04
C GLY A 226 25.92 -18.99 23.39
N ALA A 227 24.67 -19.39 23.12
CA ALA A 227 24.36 -20.62 22.38
C ALA A 227 24.65 -20.46 20.89
N ILE A 228 24.13 -19.39 20.27
CA ILE A 228 24.33 -19.10 18.84
C ILE A 228 25.82 -18.89 18.52
N GLY A 229 26.58 -18.24 19.42
CA GLY A 229 28.01 -18.02 19.24
C GLY A 229 28.88 -19.30 19.22
N LYS A 230 28.34 -20.47 19.57
CA LYS A 230 29.03 -21.77 19.47
C LYS A 230 28.88 -22.41 18.09
N LEU A 231 27.92 -21.94 17.28
CA LEU A 231 27.67 -22.41 15.93
C LEU A 231 28.75 -21.86 14.98
N ARG A 232 29.05 -22.58 13.90
CA ARG A 232 30.24 -22.32 13.06
C ARG A 232 29.92 -21.58 11.76
N ASN A 233 28.69 -21.74 11.28
CA ASN A 233 28.21 -21.31 9.98
C ASN A 233 27.05 -20.30 10.10
N VAL A 234 26.78 -19.82 11.32
CA VAL A 234 25.96 -18.63 11.55
C VAL A 234 26.73 -17.59 12.33
N ARG A 235 26.38 -16.32 12.13
CA ARG A 235 26.96 -15.20 12.86
C ARG A 235 25.85 -14.28 13.34
N LEU A 236 25.74 -14.14 14.66
CA LEU A 236 24.81 -13.19 15.27
C LEU A 236 25.31 -11.76 15.02
N VAL A 237 24.54 -10.96 14.28
CA VAL A 237 24.92 -9.59 13.90
C VAL A 237 23.95 -8.52 14.41
N GLY A 238 22.89 -8.91 15.12
CA GLY A 238 21.94 -7.92 15.59
C GLY A 238 20.61 -8.44 16.12
N VAL A 239 19.65 -7.53 16.16
CA VAL A 239 18.39 -7.68 16.87
C VAL A 239 17.25 -6.96 16.15
N THR A 240 16.04 -7.48 16.32
CA THR A 240 14.79 -6.90 15.80
C THR A 240 13.63 -7.15 16.76
N ALA A 241 12.56 -6.38 16.61
CA ALA A 241 11.23 -6.65 17.16
C ALA A 241 10.17 -5.95 16.30
N PHE A 242 8.89 -6.13 16.60
CA PHE A 242 7.80 -5.47 15.89
C PHE A 242 6.58 -5.30 16.80
N PRO A 243 5.82 -4.19 16.66
CA PRO A 243 6.11 -3.01 15.83
C PRO A 243 6.95 -1.97 16.59
N CYS A 244 7.86 -1.26 15.91
CA CYS A 244 8.74 -0.26 16.53
C CYS A 244 8.14 1.16 16.57
N ILE A 245 7.16 1.44 15.72
CA ILE A 245 6.37 2.67 15.74
C ILE A 245 4.90 2.31 15.87
N ARG A 246 4.20 3.05 16.73
CA ARG A 246 2.76 2.87 16.96
C ARG A 246 1.98 3.09 15.67
N TYR A 247 0.97 2.24 15.47
CA TYR A 247 -0.06 2.46 14.44
C TYR A 247 -1.13 3.38 15.01
N ASN A 248 -1.47 4.43 14.25
CA ASN A 248 -2.38 5.50 14.67
C ASN A 248 -3.77 5.28 14.09
N PRO A 249 -4.72 4.68 14.83
CA PRO A 249 -6.06 4.44 14.33
C PRO A 249 -6.93 5.70 14.33
N ASN A 250 -6.56 6.78 15.04
CA ASN A 250 -7.39 7.97 15.16
C ASN A 250 -6.70 9.26 14.70
N ARG A 251 -7.52 10.24 14.33
CA ARG A 251 -7.05 11.58 13.98
C ARG A 251 -6.40 12.25 15.18
N GLY A 252 -5.16 12.71 15.01
CA GLY A 252 -4.40 13.41 16.05
C GLY A 252 -3.47 12.51 16.86
N ASP A 253 -3.57 11.19 16.71
CA ASP A 253 -2.59 10.25 17.25
C ASP A 253 -1.21 10.51 16.62
N LYS A 254 -0.16 10.42 17.44
CA LYS A 254 1.23 10.63 17.01
C LYS A 254 1.91 9.31 16.74
N ALA A 255 2.70 9.24 15.66
CA ALA A 255 3.51 8.07 15.38
C ALA A 255 4.74 8.08 16.29
N GLU A 256 4.58 7.45 17.43
CA GLU A 256 5.58 7.42 18.50
C GLU A 256 6.28 6.05 18.57
N PRO A 257 7.54 6.01 19.02
CA PRO A 257 8.22 4.77 19.36
C PRO A 257 7.41 3.91 20.34
N THR A 258 7.43 2.60 20.13
CA THR A 258 6.81 1.64 21.06
C THR A 258 7.81 1.18 22.11
N PRO A 259 7.34 0.55 23.20
CA PRO A 259 8.23 -0.14 24.16
C PRO A 259 9.15 -1.17 23.48
N ASN A 260 8.66 -1.85 22.42
CA ASN A 260 9.44 -2.84 21.67
C ASN A 260 10.75 -2.26 21.14
N LEU A 261 10.75 -1.01 20.67
CA LEU A 261 11.98 -0.36 20.21
C LEU A 261 12.99 -0.21 21.35
N GLN A 262 12.55 0.13 22.56
CA GLN A 262 13.44 0.23 23.72
C GLN A 262 14.01 -1.14 24.11
N THR A 263 13.21 -2.19 24.00
CA THR A 263 13.65 -3.58 24.22
C THR A 263 14.73 -3.99 23.22
N ILE A 264 14.59 -3.63 21.93
CA ILE A 264 15.63 -3.84 20.92
C ILE A 264 16.95 -3.16 21.35
N LEU A 265 16.91 -1.92 21.83
CA LEU A 265 18.12 -1.17 22.19
C LEU A 265 18.86 -1.79 23.39
N ARG A 266 18.13 -2.16 24.44
CA ARG A 266 18.71 -2.82 25.62
C ARG A 266 19.28 -4.20 25.28
N ALA A 267 18.60 -4.96 24.42
CA ALA A 267 19.11 -6.22 23.89
C ALA A 267 20.38 -6.00 23.05
N ALA A 268 20.42 -4.98 22.18
CA ALA A 268 21.61 -4.63 21.43
C ALA A 268 22.80 -4.28 22.34
N ASP A 269 22.56 -3.54 23.43
CA ASP A 269 23.60 -3.20 24.41
C ASP A 269 24.11 -4.43 25.18
N THR A 270 23.21 -5.37 25.49
CA THR A 270 23.60 -6.67 26.06
C THR A 270 24.52 -7.44 25.12
N LEU A 271 24.15 -7.53 23.83
CA LEU A 271 24.96 -8.19 22.81
C LEU A 271 26.34 -7.53 22.67
N ARG A 272 26.39 -6.19 22.61
CA ARG A 272 27.66 -5.44 22.57
C ARG A 272 28.52 -5.69 23.80
N GLY A 273 27.92 -5.73 24.99
CA GLY A 273 28.60 -6.04 26.26
C GLY A 273 29.21 -7.44 26.28
N MET A 274 28.67 -8.37 25.50
CA MET A 274 29.23 -9.72 25.29
C MET A 274 30.29 -9.78 24.17
N GLY A 275 30.62 -8.65 23.55
CA GLY A 275 31.58 -8.58 22.45
C GLY A 275 31.01 -8.95 21.08
N VAL A 276 29.68 -9.02 20.93
CA VAL A 276 29.04 -9.21 19.61
C VAL A 276 29.17 -7.91 18.80
N ASP A 277 29.63 -8.05 17.55
CA ASP A 277 29.64 -6.96 16.58
C ASP A 277 28.21 -6.71 16.05
N VAL A 278 27.44 -5.90 16.79
CA VAL A 278 26.07 -5.53 16.43
C VAL A 278 26.08 -4.55 15.26
N ARG A 279 25.90 -5.09 14.05
CA ARG A 279 25.82 -4.35 12.77
C ARG A 279 24.40 -3.94 12.42
N GLN A 280 23.39 -4.63 12.96
CA GLN A 280 22.00 -4.44 12.59
C GLN A 280 21.06 -4.35 13.80
N VAL A 281 20.66 -3.12 14.11
CA VAL A 281 19.46 -2.81 14.90
C VAL A 281 18.34 -2.54 13.91
N ASN A 282 17.47 -3.53 13.68
CA ASN A 282 16.38 -3.44 12.70
C ASN A 282 15.08 -3.05 13.41
N THR A 283 14.46 -1.95 12.98
CA THR A 283 13.29 -1.38 13.65
C THR A 283 12.08 -1.26 12.71
N PRO A 284 11.43 -2.37 12.34
CA PRO A 284 10.28 -2.38 11.44
C PRO A 284 8.97 -1.97 12.12
N GLY A 285 8.00 -1.58 11.30
CA GLY A 285 6.65 -1.21 11.73
C GLY A 285 6.39 0.28 11.51
N ASN A 286 5.38 0.57 10.70
CA ASN A 286 4.96 1.93 10.35
C ASN A 286 6.11 2.84 9.84
N THR A 287 7.07 2.27 9.10
CA THR A 287 8.18 3.01 8.48
C THR A 287 7.69 3.87 7.30
N ALA A 288 7.96 5.17 7.39
CA ALA A 288 7.71 6.20 6.40
C ALA A 288 8.74 7.33 6.59
N ALA A 289 8.82 8.28 5.65
CA ALA A 289 9.76 9.38 5.70
C ALA A 289 9.60 10.24 6.98
N ASP A 290 8.38 10.33 7.52
CA ASP A 290 8.10 11.07 8.76
C ASP A 290 8.51 10.32 10.04
N THR A 291 8.62 9.00 10.02
CA THR A 291 8.97 8.17 11.19
C THR A 291 10.44 7.76 11.22
N MET A 292 11.14 7.74 10.08
CA MET A 292 12.57 7.44 10.03
C MET A 292 13.44 8.35 10.92
N PRO A 293 13.22 9.68 11.03
CA PRO A 293 14.04 10.53 11.88
C PRO A 293 14.05 10.11 13.35
N VAL A 294 12.88 9.74 13.91
CA VAL A 294 12.82 9.30 15.31
C VAL A 294 13.49 7.93 15.49
N LEU A 295 13.31 7.00 14.53
CA LEU A 295 14.00 5.70 14.54
C LEU A 295 15.52 5.86 14.52
N ALA A 296 16.04 6.68 13.59
CA ALA A 296 17.47 6.95 13.49
C ALA A 296 18.02 7.61 14.76
N SER A 297 17.30 8.59 15.33
CA SER A 297 17.72 9.27 16.57
C SER A 297 17.85 8.34 17.77
N LEU A 298 17.17 7.20 17.74
CA LEU A 298 17.19 6.18 18.80
C LEU A 298 18.17 5.03 18.50
N GLY A 299 18.95 5.09 17.42
CA GLY A 299 19.98 4.09 17.12
C GLY A 299 19.53 2.97 16.18
N ALA A 300 18.42 3.14 15.46
CA ALA A 300 18.10 2.25 14.34
C ALA A 300 19.19 2.31 13.27
N THR A 301 19.43 1.16 12.62
CA THR A 301 20.35 1.02 11.49
C THR A 301 19.65 0.55 10.23
N HIS A 302 18.54 -0.19 10.40
CA HIS A 302 17.75 -0.74 9.31
C HIS A 302 16.26 -0.47 9.57
N VAL A 303 15.53 -0.18 8.49
CA VAL A 303 14.08 0.05 8.51
C VAL A 303 13.40 -0.66 7.34
N GLU A 304 12.10 -0.91 7.46
CA GLU A 304 11.38 -1.76 6.51
C GLU A 304 10.13 -1.07 5.94
N PRO A 305 10.28 -0.09 5.03
CA PRO A 305 9.14 0.58 4.44
C PRO A 305 8.27 -0.42 3.66
N GLY A 306 7.00 -0.48 4.04
CA GLY A 306 5.96 -1.23 3.35
C GLY A 306 4.88 -0.30 2.82
N ASN A 307 3.87 -0.03 3.65
CA ASN A 307 2.84 0.97 3.33
C ASN A 307 3.39 2.40 3.16
N GLY A 308 4.62 2.69 3.61
CA GLY A 308 5.33 3.93 3.27
C GLY A 308 5.58 4.05 1.76
N ILE A 309 5.92 2.95 1.08
CA ILE A 309 6.16 2.93 -0.37
C ILE A 309 4.88 3.27 -1.14
N SER A 310 3.73 2.80 -0.66
CA SER A 310 2.44 3.08 -1.29
C SER A 310 1.76 4.35 -0.78
N GLY A 311 2.35 5.09 0.15
CA GLY A 311 1.76 6.29 0.76
C GLY A 311 0.46 6.00 1.52
N THR A 312 0.36 4.82 2.14
CA THR A 312 -0.86 4.31 2.79
C THR A 312 -0.62 3.85 4.23
N THR A 313 0.39 4.39 4.91
CA THR A 313 0.50 4.20 6.36
C THR A 313 -0.68 4.89 7.07
N PRO A 314 -1.01 4.53 8.32
CA PRO A 314 -2.08 5.21 9.04
C PRO A 314 -1.95 6.74 9.07
N ASN A 315 -0.72 7.27 9.16
CA ASN A 315 -0.50 8.71 9.16
C ASN A 315 -0.96 9.37 7.86
N HIS A 316 -0.80 8.71 6.72
CA HIS A 316 -1.20 9.23 5.41
C HIS A 316 -2.71 9.44 5.27
N ALA A 317 -3.52 8.68 6.04
CA ALA A 317 -4.94 8.95 6.13
C ALA A 317 -5.17 10.35 6.73
N TYR A 318 -4.52 10.66 7.87
CA TYR A 318 -4.81 11.87 8.65
C TYR A 318 -4.03 13.11 8.22
N ARG A 319 -2.85 12.94 7.62
CA ARG A 319 -1.90 14.03 7.32
C ARG A 319 -1.73 14.23 5.82
N ALA A 320 -2.05 15.44 5.35
CA ALA A 320 -1.99 15.82 3.93
C ALA A 320 -0.57 16.21 3.49
N ASP A 321 0.24 16.61 4.46
CA ASP A 321 1.57 17.17 4.33
C ASP A 321 2.67 16.10 4.20
N LEU A 322 2.33 14.82 4.35
CA LEU A 322 3.31 13.75 4.19
C LEU A 322 3.82 13.68 2.75
N PRO A 323 5.13 13.51 2.56
CA PRO A 323 5.73 13.60 1.24
C PRO A 323 5.28 12.45 0.34
N GLU A 324 5.13 11.23 0.86
CA GLU A 324 4.64 10.10 0.08
C GLU A 324 3.15 10.27 -0.31
N ARG A 325 2.80 9.87 -1.52
CA ARG A 325 1.45 9.98 -2.11
C ARG A 325 0.78 8.61 -2.19
N PRO A 326 -0.55 8.52 -2.02
CA PRO A 326 -1.25 7.25 -2.16
C PRO A 326 -1.12 6.72 -3.60
N ALA A 327 -0.68 5.47 -3.73
CA ALA A 327 -0.23 4.89 -5.01
C ALA A 327 -1.11 3.74 -5.53
N TYR A 328 -2.23 3.42 -4.88
CA TYR A 328 -3.13 2.37 -5.37
C TYR A 328 -4.60 2.65 -5.04
N VAL A 329 -5.49 2.01 -5.79
CA VAL A 329 -6.94 1.97 -5.54
C VAL A 329 -7.47 0.55 -5.78
N TYR A 330 -8.48 0.14 -5.01
CA TYR A 330 -9.21 -1.11 -5.29
C TYR A 330 -10.34 -0.83 -6.28
N VAL A 331 -10.40 -1.63 -7.34
CA VAL A 331 -11.35 -1.54 -8.45
C VAL A 331 -12.29 -2.73 -8.40
N SER A 332 -13.58 -2.44 -8.35
CA SER A 332 -14.67 -3.41 -8.39
C SER A 332 -15.74 -2.96 -9.38
N GLU A 333 -16.78 -3.76 -9.52
CA GLU A 333 -17.94 -3.52 -10.38
C GLU A 333 -19.21 -3.78 -9.59
N ILE A 334 -20.23 -2.94 -9.80
CA ILE A 334 -21.57 -3.18 -9.25
C ILE A 334 -22.16 -4.42 -9.93
N SER A 335 -22.42 -5.47 -9.14
CA SER A 335 -23.02 -6.72 -9.60
C SER A 335 -24.55 -6.63 -9.64
N HIS A 336 -25.17 -6.34 -8.49
CA HIS A 336 -26.62 -6.42 -8.35
C HIS A 336 -27.14 -5.58 -7.19
N HIS A 337 -28.47 -5.57 -7.04
CA HIS A 337 -29.18 -4.89 -5.96
C HIS A 337 -29.94 -5.88 -5.08
N VAL A 338 -30.00 -5.58 -3.78
CA VAL A 338 -30.94 -6.22 -2.85
C VAL A 338 -31.57 -5.13 -1.97
N GLY A 339 -32.88 -4.93 -2.14
CA GLY A 339 -33.60 -3.85 -1.45
C GLY A 339 -33.02 -2.47 -1.83
N THR A 340 -32.63 -1.68 -0.83
CA THR A 340 -32.08 -0.33 -1.01
C THR A 340 -30.56 -0.32 -1.21
N ARG A 341 -29.91 -1.48 -1.32
CA ARG A 341 -28.44 -1.63 -1.34
C ARG A 341 -27.95 -2.16 -2.68
N ALA A 342 -26.74 -1.74 -3.05
CA ALA A 342 -26.00 -2.28 -4.17
C ALA A 342 -24.86 -3.17 -3.66
N TYR A 343 -24.46 -4.15 -4.46
CA TYR A 343 -23.44 -5.13 -4.14
C TYR A 343 -22.37 -5.09 -5.22
N ALA A 344 -21.18 -4.61 -4.88
CA ALA A 344 -20.01 -4.66 -5.75
C ALA A 344 -19.23 -5.96 -5.51
N TYR A 345 -18.54 -6.50 -6.51
CA TYR A 345 -17.73 -7.71 -6.33
C TYR A 345 -16.65 -7.54 -5.26
N GLY A 346 -16.55 -8.50 -4.35
CA GLY A 346 -15.49 -8.54 -3.36
C GLY A 346 -14.29 -9.36 -3.83
N GLY A 347 -13.47 -9.82 -2.90
CA GLY A 347 -12.22 -10.53 -3.14
C GLY A 347 -11.00 -9.75 -2.67
N GLY A 348 -11.08 -8.40 -2.66
CA GLY A 348 -10.06 -7.48 -2.16
C GLY A 348 -10.48 -6.64 -0.96
N VAL A 349 -11.64 -6.93 -0.37
CA VAL A 349 -12.26 -6.08 0.66
C VAL A 349 -11.69 -6.43 2.03
N TYR A 350 -10.39 -6.19 2.18
CA TYR A 350 -9.62 -6.44 3.38
C TYR A 350 -8.98 -5.13 3.88
N HIS A 351 -9.35 -4.72 5.09
CA HIS A 351 -8.81 -3.54 5.76
C HIS A 351 -8.09 -4.01 7.03
N ASP A 352 -6.78 -3.79 7.11
CA ASP A 352 -5.93 -4.43 8.14
C ASP A 352 -5.92 -3.70 9.49
N MET A 353 -6.71 -2.63 9.63
CA MET A 353 -6.92 -1.92 10.89
C MET A 353 -8.36 -1.43 11.01
N HIS A 354 -8.81 -1.32 12.25
CA HIS A 354 -10.03 -0.58 12.57
C HIS A 354 -9.81 0.91 12.25
N MET A 355 -10.28 1.31 11.07
CA MET A 355 -10.34 2.71 10.66
C MET A 355 -11.69 3.26 11.14
N PRO A 356 -11.72 4.32 11.97
CA PRO A 356 -12.98 4.96 12.31
C PRO A 356 -13.58 5.58 11.04
N GLY A 357 -14.77 5.09 10.67
CA GLY A 357 -15.54 5.58 9.52
C GLY A 357 -15.57 4.62 8.33
N SER A 358 -16.56 4.80 7.46
CA SER A 358 -16.66 4.04 6.21
C SER A 358 -15.56 4.48 5.25
N PRO A 359 -14.90 3.54 4.53
CA PRO A 359 -14.04 3.94 3.44
C PRO A 359 -14.80 4.46 2.21
N GLY A 360 -16.12 4.25 2.17
CA GLY A 360 -16.96 4.64 1.06
C GLY A 360 -16.51 4.02 -0.27
N ALA A 361 -17.22 4.39 -1.32
CA ALA A 361 -16.82 4.11 -2.69
C ALA A 361 -17.18 5.28 -3.59
N LEU A 362 -16.45 5.42 -4.70
CA LEU A 362 -16.86 6.24 -5.84
C LEU A 362 -17.43 5.31 -6.90
N VAL A 363 -18.63 5.58 -7.40
CA VAL A 363 -19.33 4.68 -8.34
C VAL A 363 -19.75 5.39 -9.62
N GLY A 364 -19.36 4.86 -10.78
CA GLY A 364 -19.81 5.39 -12.07
C GLY A 364 -19.17 4.71 -13.28
N ALA A 365 -19.71 5.00 -14.47
CA ALA A 365 -19.19 4.50 -15.74
C ALA A 365 -18.09 5.40 -16.33
N THR A 366 -17.93 6.62 -15.81
CA THR A 366 -16.86 7.55 -16.17
C THR A 366 -16.26 8.16 -14.91
N TRP A 367 -15.06 8.73 -15.01
CA TRP A 367 -14.44 9.42 -13.88
C TRP A 367 -15.32 10.57 -13.37
N GLU A 368 -15.90 11.37 -14.26
CA GLU A 368 -16.76 12.49 -13.91
C GLU A 368 -18.01 12.04 -13.14
N GLU A 369 -18.61 10.92 -13.54
CA GLU A 369 -19.72 10.31 -12.81
C GLU A 369 -19.28 9.78 -11.44
N ALA A 370 -18.22 8.96 -11.40
CA ALA A 370 -17.73 8.34 -10.17
C ALA A 370 -17.33 9.39 -9.13
N ARG A 371 -16.59 10.42 -9.55
CA ARG A 371 -16.18 11.54 -8.69
C ARG A 371 -17.36 12.30 -8.10
N ALA A 372 -18.46 12.40 -8.82
CA ALA A 372 -19.67 13.09 -8.37
C ALA A 372 -20.60 12.21 -7.53
N ASN A 373 -20.26 10.93 -7.35
CA ASN A 373 -21.13 9.91 -6.77
C ASN A 373 -20.40 9.08 -5.69
N GLY A 374 -20.22 9.70 -4.52
CA GLY A 374 -19.79 8.99 -3.32
C GLY A 374 -20.93 8.22 -2.67
N VAL A 375 -20.69 6.94 -2.36
CA VAL A 375 -21.62 6.06 -1.62
C VAL A 375 -20.93 5.48 -0.39
N GLU A 376 -21.71 5.13 0.64
CA GLU A 376 -21.20 4.51 1.85
C GLU A 376 -20.90 3.03 1.61
N TYR A 377 -19.75 2.56 2.11
CA TYR A 377 -19.45 1.13 2.22
C TYR A 377 -19.75 0.63 3.63
N ARG A 378 -20.63 -0.37 3.74
CA ARG A 378 -21.08 -0.98 4.98
C ARG A 378 -20.03 -1.93 5.57
N HIS A 379 -18.92 -1.36 6.01
CA HIS A 379 -17.79 -2.06 6.62
C HIS A 379 -18.08 -2.64 8.02
N ASP A 380 -19.21 -2.24 8.63
CA ASP A 380 -19.69 -2.77 9.92
C ASP A 380 -20.17 -4.22 9.83
N ILE A 381 -20.46 -4.69 8.61
CA ILE A 381 -20.83 -6.08 8.34
C ILE A 381 -19.61 -6.97 8.62
N LYS A 382 -19.68 -7.73 9.72
CA LYS A 382 -18.68 -8.74 10.08
C LYS A 382 -18.79 -9.94 9.15
N GLN A 383 -18.11 -9.86 8.02
CA GLN A 383 -18.01 -10.93 7.04
C GLN A 383 -16.59 -11.48 6.98
N VAL A 384 -16.45 -12.81 7.11
CA VAL A 384 -15.16 -13.50 6.95
C VAL A 384 -14.85 -13.69 5.46
N ILE A 385 -15.87 -14.03 4.67
CA ILE A 385 -15.75 -14.19 3.21
C ILE A 385 -16.38 -12.98 2.55
N ASP A 386 -15.58 -12.25 1.79
CA ASP A 386 -15.95 -11.02 1.11
C ASP A 386 -16.40 -11.29 -0.33
N TYR A 387 -17.54 -11.96 -0.52
CA TYR A 387 -18.08 -12.10 -1.89
C TYR A 387 -18.48 -10.76 -2.50
N HIS A 388 -18.92 -9.82 -1.66
CA HIS A 388 -19.37 -8.50 -2.10
C HIS A 388 -18.95 -7.40 -1.11
N ALA A 389 -18.70 -6.20 -1.64
CA ALA A 389 -18.75 -4.95 -0.89
C ALA A 389 -20.18 -4.39 -0.97
N VAL A 390 -20.81 -4.16 0.19
CA VAL A 390 -22.19 -3.67 0.28
C VAL A 390 -22.20 -2.14 0.33
N LEU A 391 -22.89 -1.53 -0.63
CA LEU A 391 -22.91 -0.08 -0.85
C LEU A 391 -24.31 0.52 -0.66
N GLU A 392 -24.38 1.71 -0.09
CA GLU A 392 -25.62 2.43 0.22
C GLU A 392 -25.47 3.95 -0.05
N PRO A 393 -26.46 4.63 -0.68
CA PRO A 393 -27.70 4.10 -1.23
C PRO A 393 -27.49 3.38 -2.57
N GLY A 394 -28.14 2.23 -2.73
CA GLY A 394 -28.07 1.43 -3.97
C GLY A 394 -28.66 2.13 -5.19
N ALA A 395 -29.63 3.03 -5.01
CA ALA A 395 -30.22 3.81 -6.12
C ALA A 395 -29.20 4.69 -6.89
N ASN A 396 -28.03 4.92 -6.30
CA ASN A 396 -26.93 5.65 -6.92
C ASN A 396 -25.94 4.75 -7.66
N CYS A 397 -26.15 3.44 -7.70
CA CYS A 397 -25.26 2.46 -8.30
C CYS A 397 -25.98 1.75 -9.45
N ARG A 398 -25.37 1.58 -10.62
CA ARG A 398 -25.95 0.77 -11.71
C ARG A 398 -25.09 -0.48 -11.92
N PRO A 399 -25.69 -1.66 -12.17
CA PRO A 399 -24.91 -2.84 -12.55
C PRO A 399 -23.98 -2.55 -13.74
N GLY A 400 -22.72 -2.98 -13.63
CA GLY A 400 -21.66 -2.67 -14.61
C GLY A 400 -20.90 -1.37 -14.36
N ASP A 401 -21.37 -0.48 -13.46
CA ASP A 401 -20.60 0.70 -13.07
C ASP A 401 -19.32 0.27 -12.31
N THR A 402 -18.24 1.01 -12.51
CA THR A 402 -17.01 0.85 -11.72
C THR A 402 -17.27 1.32 -10.29
N ALA A 403 -16.84 0.54 -9.31
CA ALA A 403 -16.78 0.93 -7.90
C ALA A 403 -15.31 1.03 -7.46
N LEU A 404 -14.87 2.22 -7.08
CA LEU A 404 -13.52 2.46 -6.56
C LEU A 404 -13.55 2.58 -5.05
N LEU A 405 -12.62 1.91 -4.37
CA LEU A 405 -12.46 2.02 -2.92
C LEU A 405 -10.99 2.32 -2.55
N GLY A 406 -10.79 3.24 -1.61
CA GLY A 406 -9.49 3.66 -1.12
C GLY A 406 -9.32 3.34 0.36
N TYR A 407 -8.36 2.49 0.71
CA TYR A 407 -8.13 2.09 2.11
C TYR A 407 -6.75 1.44 2.28
N ARG A 408 -6.27 1.40 3.53
CA ARG A 408 -5.10 0.61 3.90
C ARG A 408 -5.44 -0.88 3.85
N THR A 409 -4.57 -1.68 3.24
CA THR A 409 -4.78 -3.12 3.07
C THR A 409 -3.47 -3.92 3.24
N GLN A 410 -3.61 -5.23 3.26
CA GLN A 410 -2.56 -6.21 2.99
C GLN A 410 -3.00 -7.04 1.80
N MET A 411 -2.65 -6.63 0.57
CA MET A 411 -3.15 -7.28 -0.65
C MET A 411 -2.83 -8.78 -0.69
N GLN A 412 -1.76 -9.23 -0.03
CA GLN A 412 -1.44 -10.66 0.07
C GLN A 412 -2.48 -11.54 0.79
N MET A 413 -3.36 -10.93 1.58
CA MET A 413 -4.43 -11.62 2.32
C MET A 413 -5.72 -11.72 1.52
N THR A 414 -5.71 -11.23 0.28
CA THR A 414 -6.88 -11.16 -0.59
C THR A 414 -6.73 -12.13 -1.76
N ARG A 415 -7.78 -12.24 -2.58
CA ARG A 415 -7.79 -13.01 -3.84
C ARG A 415 -7.94 -12.09 -5.04
N SER A 416 -7.33 -10.91 -4.95
CA SER A 416 -7.43 -9.86 -5.98
C SER A 416 -6.39 -10.02 -7.06
N TYR A 417 -6.72 -9.57 -8.26
CA TYR A 417 -5.74 -9.28 -9.28
C TYR A 417 -4.93 -8.04 -8.88
N ILE A 418 -3.67 -8.00 -9.33
CA ILE A 418 -2.77 -6.87 -9.12
C ILE A 418 -2.36 -6.35 -10.49
N ALA A 419 -2.80 -5.15 -10.81
CA ALA A 419 -2.47 -4.45 -12.04
C ALA A 419 -1.54 -3.27 -11.74
N CYS A 420 -0.56 -3.03 -12.60
CA CYS A 420 0.34 -1.89 -12.46
C CYS A 420 0.26 -1.01 -13.71
N VAL A 421 0.24 0.31 -13.50
CA VAL A 421 0.23 1.31 -14.57
C VAL A 421 1.40 2.28 -14.38
N SER A 422 2.09 2.62 -15.47
CA SER A 422 3.11 3.67 -15.49
C SER A 422 2.72 4.79 -16.46
N GLY A 423 3.43 5.91 -16.41
CA GLY A 423 3.26 7.04 -17.32
C GLY A 423 2.04 7.91 -17.05
N LEU A 424 1.36 7.73 -15.92
CA LEU A 424 0.24 8.59 -15.51
C LEU A 424 0.68 10.03 -15.36
N SER A 425 1.85 10.26 -14.74
CA SER A 425 2.44 11.59 -14.55
C SER A 425 2.77 12.33 -15.86
N LYS A 426 2.85 11.60 -16.97
CA LYS A 426 3.19 12.09 -18.31
C LYS A 426 1.98 12.10 -19.25
N GLY A 427 0.79 11.71 -18.78
CA GLY A 427 -0.40 11.56 -19.61
C GLY A 427 -0.32 10.41 -20.64
N SER A 428 0.59 9.45 -20.45
CA SER A 428 0.86 8.34 -21.35
C SER A 428 0.72 7.00 -20.61
N ALA A 429 -0.49 6.72 -20.12
CA ALA A 429 -0.77 5.55 -19.29
C ALA A 429 -0.46 4.23 -20.01
N ARG A 430 0.42 3.40 -19.42
CA ARG A 430 0.75 2.05 -19.87
C ARG A 430 0.38 1.04 -18.78
N LEU A 431 -0.61 0.20 -19.06
CA LEU A 431 -0.90 -0.99 -18.25
C LEU A 431 0.17 -2.05 -18.52
N HIS A 432 0.75 -2.59 -17.46
CA HIS A 432 1.71 -3.70 -17.48
C HIS A 432 1.01 -5.04 -17.24
N THR A 433 1.77 -6.13 -17.33
CA THR A 433 1.25 -7.48 -17.04
C THR A 433 0.52 -7.55 -15.70
N ILE A 434 -0.68 -8.16 -15.71
CA ILE A 434 -1.50 -8.39 -14.52
C ILE A 434 -1.02 -9.64 -13.81
N PHE A 435 -1.06 -9.63 -12.48
CA PHE A 435 -0.78 -10.82 -11.66
C PHE A 435 -2.02 -11.24 -10.86
N ASP A 436 -2.11 -12.52 -10.55
CA ASP A 436 -2.99 -13.00 -9.48
C ASP A 436 -2.41 -12.70 -8.09
N TRP A 437 -3.15 -13.06 -7.04
CA TRP A 437 -2.74 -12.88 -5.64
C TRP A 437 -1.47 -13.69 -5.24
N ALA A 438 -1.10 -14.69 -6.04
CA ALA A 438 0.05 -15.57 -5.82
C ALA A 438 1.26 -15.18 -6.69
N CYS A 439 1.25 -13.97 -7.26
CA CYS A 439 2.29 -13.47 -8.17
C CYS A 439 2.49 -14.37 -9.40
N THR A 440 1.42 -14.97 -9.91
CA THR A 440 1.39 -15.64 -11.21
C THR A 440 1.04 -14.59 -12.28
N PRO A 441 1.85 -14.42 -13.34
CA PRO A 441 1.53 -13.48 -14.39
C PRO A 441 0.40 -14.04 -15.25
N LEU A 442 -0.46 -13.16 -15.75
CA LEU A 442 -1.63 -13.50 -16.53
C LEU A 442 -1.56 -12.83 -17.91
N ASP A 443 -2.07 -13.52 -18.94
CA ASP A 443 -2.26 -12.92 -20.26
C ASP A 443 -3.54 -12.06 -20.34
N ALA A 444 -3.86 -11.56 -21.54
CA ALA A 444 -5.03 -10.71 -21.74
C ALA A 444 -6.37 -11.43 -21.54
N SER A 445 -6.38 -12.77 -21.52
CA SER A 445 -7.54 -13.62 -21.22
C SER A 445 -7.55 -14.07 -19.76
N LEU A 446 -6.64 -13.54 -18.92
CA LEU A 446 -6.42 -13.91 -17.53
C LEU A 446 -5.93 -15.35 -17.33
N GLU A 447 -5.36 -15.96 -18.37
CA GLU A 447 -4.76 -17.29 -18.26
C GLU A 447 -3.34 -17.20 -17.71
N PRO A 448 -2.93 -18.11 -16.80
CA PRO A 448 -1.57 -18.13 -16.27
C PRO A 448 -0.51 -18.30 -17.36
N VAL A 449 0.50 -17.43 -17.35
CA VAL A 449 1.68 -17.56 -18.21
C VAL A 449 2.94 -17.85 -17.38
N ALA A 450 3.98 -18.33 -18.05
CA ALA A 450 5.23 -18.64 -17.37
C ALA A 450 5.92 -17.35 -16.88
N PRO A 451 6.47 -17.30 -15.64
CA PRO A 451 7.21 -16.15 -15.13
C PRO A 451 8.36 -15.67 -16.03
N ALA A 452 8.95 -16.57 -16.82
CA ALA A 452 10.01 -16.24 -17.78
C ALA A 452 9.54 -15.27 -18.88
N MET A 453 8.25 -15.30 -19.25
CA MET A 453 7.70 -14.45 -20.31
C MET A 453 7.61 -12.97 -19.90
N VAL A 454 7.47 -12.70 -18.60
CA VAL A 454 7.33 -11.34 -18.07
C VAL A 454 8.62 -10.79 -17.48
N ARG A 455 9.66 -11.62 -17.34
CA ARG A 455 10.91 -11.21 -16.69
C ARG A 455 11.57 -10.03 -17.41
N ALA A 456 11.55 -10.01 -18.75
CA ALA A 456 12.08 -8.88 -19.52
C ALA A 456 11.35 -7.58 -19.18
N GLU A 457 10.02 -7.58 -19.15
CA GLU A 457 9.24 -6.39 -18.75
C GLU A 457 9.54 -5.95 -17.32
N VAL A 458 9.68 -6.91 -16.39
CA VAL A 458 10.01 -6.66 -14.98
C VAL A 458 11.42 -6.06 -14.82
N ASP A 459 12.38 -6.49 -15.62
CA ASP A 459 13.73 -5.94 -15.57
C ASP A 459 13.82 -4.58 -16.27
N GLU A 460 13.10 -4.37 -17.37
CA GLU A 460 13.01 -3.07 -18.06
C GLU A 460 12.44 -1.97 -17.17
N ILE A 461 11.38 -2.26 -16.40
CA ILE A 461 10.78 -1.24 -15.51
C ILE A 461 11.73 -0.81 -14.40
N GLY A 462 12.64 -1.70 -13.97
CA GLY A 462 13.64 -1.41 -12.95
C GLY A 462 14.86 -0.65 -13.49
N ALA A 463 14.97 -0.47 -14.80
CA ALA A 463 16.06 0.27 -15.44
C ALA A 463 15.65 1.69 -15.88
N ALA A 464 14.35 2.01 -15.85
CA ALA A 464 13.74 3.27 -16.26
C ALA A 464 13.55 4.23 -15.07
#